data_AF-A0A7C4ZMY6-F1
#
_entry.id   AF-A0A7C4ZMY6-F1
#
_cell.length_a   1.000
_cell.length_b   1.000
_cell.length_c   1.000
_cell.angle_alpha   90.00
_cell.angle_beta   90.00
_cell.angle_gamma   90.00
#
_symmetry.space_group_name_H-M   'P 1'
#
loop_
_entity.id
_entity.type
_entity.pdbx_description
1 polymer ?
#
loop_
_entity_poly.entity_id
_entity_poly.type
_entity_poly.pdbx_seq_one_letter_code
_entity_poly.pdbx_strand_id
1 'polypeptide(L)'
;MIGPFKQELTQHYEYPPDRYAGTKAGTPVVRRLFGIVEGTRAGVAFAAALGIRDPWDFNQHKVTASEIDFAALRAELAPLEDGEQHLRDIDALQAFAAEGYDIYFLPNG
;
A
#
# COMPACT_ATOMS: atom_id res chain seq x y z
N MET A 1 3.45 1.19 -4.56
CA MET A 1 2.67 2.34 -5.08
C MET A 1 3.57 3.33 -5.79
N ILE A 2 3.06 4.05 -6.79
CA ILE A 2 3.82 4.98 -7.63
C ILE A 2 2.98 6.24 -7.89
N GLY A 3 3.57 7.43 -7.77
CA GLY A 3 2.89 8.68 -8.09
C GLY A 3 3.75 9.93 -7.88
N PRO A 4 3.18 11.13 -8.04
CA PRO A 4 3.93 12.38 -7.99
C PRO A 4 4.18 12.84 -6.55
N PHE A 5 5.41 13.22 -6.22
CA PHE A 5 5.75 13.79 -4.92
C PHE A 5 4.87 14.99 -4.57
N LYS A 6 4.24 14.90 -3.41
CA LYS A 6 3.39 15.89 -2.73
C LYS A 6 3.90 16.12 -1.31
N GLN A 7 4.15 17.38 -0.95
CA GLN A 7 4.78 17.75 0.32
C GLN A 7 3.87 17.44 1.52
N GLU A 8 2.57 17.54 1.34
CA GLU A 8 1.53 17.21 2.31
C GLU A 8 1.51 15.72 2.70
N LEU A 9 2.02 14.83 1.84
CA LEU A 9 2.08 13.38 2.10
C LEU A 9 3.42 12.93 2.67
N THR A 10 4.33 13.85 3.03
CA THR A 10 5.73 13.48 3.30
C THR A 10 5.89 12.49 4.46
N GLN A 11 5.02 12.57 5.47
CA GLN A 11 4.96 11.62 6.59
C GLN A 11 4.61 10.18 6.17
N HIS A 12 4.04 10.00 4.97
CA HIS A 12 3.67 8.72 4.40
C HIS A 12 4.65 8.24 3.33
N TYR A 13 5.80 8.87 3.07
CA TYR A 13 6.78 8.26 2.17
C TYR A 13 7.71 7.27 2.88
N GLU A 14 8.51 6.57 2.09
CA GLU A 14 9.45 5.53 2.56
C GLU A 14 10.49 6.06 3.55
N TYR A 15 10.97 7.28 3.32
CA TYR A 15 12.03 7.90 4.11
C TYR A 15 11.50 9.03 5.00
N PRO A 16 12.26 9.42 6.06
CA PRO A 16 11.93 10.59 6.86
C PRO A 16 11.79 11.88 6.02
N PRO A 17 10.98 12.87 6.44
CA PRO A 17 10.68 14.06 5.64
C PRO A 17 11.90 14.87 5.18
N ASP A 18 12.95 14.89 5.98
CA ASP A 18 14.24 15.52 5.73
C ASP A 18 14.95 14.95 4.50
N ARG A 19 14.74 13.66 4.16
CA ARG A 19 15.21 13.06 2.90
C ARG A 19 14.55 13.66 1.66
N TYR A 20 13.37 14.26 1.80
CA TYR A 20 12.59 14.84 0.71
C TYR A 20 12.69 16.36 0.62
N ALA A 21 13.42 17.04 1.50
CA ALA A 21 13.44 18.51 1.60
C ALA A 21 13.78 19.24 0.29
N GLY A 22 14.58 18.63 -0.59
CA GLY A 22 14.93 19.19 -1.91
C GLY A 22 14.15 18.60 -3.09
N THR A 23 13.17 17.72 -2.84
CA THR A 23 12.42 17.04 -3.91
C THR A 23 11.41 17.99 -4.52
N LYS A 24 11.45 18.15 -5.84
CA LYS A 24 10.48 19.00 -6.55
C LYS A 24 9.11 18.35 -6.54
N ALA A 25 8.06 19.14 -6.28
CA ALA A 25 6.68 18.69 -6.44
C ALA A 25 6.47 18.08 -7.84
N GLY A 26 5.74 16.96 -7.91
CA GLY A 26 5.52 16.22 -9.15
C GLY A 26 6.60 15.18 -9.48
N THR A 27 7.74 15.15 -8.77
CA THR A 27 8.77 14.13 -9.00
C THR A 27 8.22 12.74 -8.73
N PRO A 28 8.37 11.75 -9.64
CA PRO A 28 7.90 10.39 -9.38
C PRO A 28 8.55 9.80 -8.12
N VAL A 29 7.72 9.27 -7.23
CA VAL A 29 8.15 8.59 -6.01
C VAL A 29 7.50 7.21 -5.93
N VAL A 30 8.23 6.30 -5.29
CA VAL A 30 7.81 4.91 -5.06
C VAL A 30 7.91 4.65 -3.57
N ARG A 31 6.90 3.98 -3.02
CA ARG A 31 6.91 3.41 -1.68
C ARG A 31 6.48 1.95 -1.75
N ARG A 32 7.17 1.09 -1.01
CA ARG A 32 6.71 -0.28 -0.76
C ARG A 32 5.77 -0.23 0.43
N LEU A 33 4.65 -0.92 0.29
CA LEU A 33 3.65 -1.04 1.33
C LEU A 33 3.53 -2.52 1.62
N PHE A 34 3.45 -2.87 2.91
CA PHE A 34 3.35 -4.23 3.39
C PHE A 34 4.62 -5.05 3.08
N GLY A 35 5.24 -5.58 4.13
CA GLY A 35 6.30 -6.58 3.99
C GLY A 35 5.73 -7.93 3.52
N ILE A 36 6.55 -8.98 3.62
CA ILE A 36 6.09 -10.35 3.37
C ILE A 36 4.98 -10.67 4.38
N VAL A 37 3.74 -10.75 3.90
CA VAL A 37 2.63 -11.28 4.68
C VAL A 37 2.78 -12.80 4.67
N GLU A 38 3.46 -13.34 5.68
CA GLU A 38 3.72 -14.78 5.77
C GLU A 38 2.42 -15.58 5.95
N GLY A 39 2.28 -16.65 5.18
CA GLY A 39 1.17 -17.59 5.26
C GLY A 39 0.19 -17.48 4.08
N THR A 40 -0.04 -18.62 3.41
CA THR A 40 -0.90 -18.73 2.22
C THR A 40 -2.32 -18.22 2.44
N ARG A 41 -2.85 -18.30 3.68
CA ARG A 41 -4.19 -17.80 4.02
C ARG A 41 -4.24 -16.28 4.18
N ALA A 42 -3.24 -15.69 4.83
CA ALA A 42 -3.18 -14.24 5.04
C ALA A 42 -2.94 -13.51 3.70
N GLY A 43 -2.10 -14.04 2.82
CA GLY A 43 -1.88 -13.49 1.49
C GLY A 43 -3.15 -13.49 0.60
N VAL A 44 -3.97 -14.54 0.69
CA VAL A 44 -5.24 -14.61 -0.07
C VAL A 44 -6.29 -13.64 0.50
N ALA A 45 -6.44 -13.57 1.82
CA ALA A 45 -7.36 -12.62 2.45
C ALA A 45 -6.95 -11.16 2.17
N PHE A 46 -5.65 -10.88 2.23
CA PHE A 46 -5.07 -9.58 1.88
C PHE A 46 -5.34 -9.22 0.41
N ALA A 47 -5.08 -10.14 -0.53
CA ALA A 47 -5.37 -9.93 -1.94
C ALA A 47 -6.87 -9.66 -2.18
N ALA A 48 -7.75 -10.43 -1.53
CA ALA A 48 -9.20 -10.23 -1.62
C ALA A 48 -9.63 -8.84 -1.12
N ALA A 49 -9.04 -8.35 -0.02
CA ALA A 49 -9.30 -7.02 0.50
C ALA A 49 -8.77 -5.88 -0.39
N LEU A 50 -7.85 -6.19 -1.32
CA LEU A 50 -7.42 -5.27 -2.39
C LEU A 50 -8.30 -5.37 -3.66
N GLY A 51 -9.37 -6.17 -3.65
CA GLY A 51 -10.21 -6.42 -4.83
C GLY A 51 -9.65 -7.48 -5.79
N ILE A 52 -8.55 -8.16 -5.42
CA ILE A 52 -7.91 -9.17 -6.26
C ILE A 52 -8.55 -10.53 -5.99
N ARG A 53 -9.16 -11.09 -7.03
CA ARG A 53 -9.86 -12.39 -6.98
C ARG A 53 -8.90 -13.56 -7.16
N ASP A 54 -7.89 -13.37 -8.01
CA ASP A 54 -6.83 -14.34 -8.24
C ASP A 54 -5.46 -13.66 -8.13
N PRO A 55 -4.68 -13.93 -7.06
CA PRO A 55 -3.34 -13.37 -6.88
C PRO A 55 -2.37 -13.70 -8.02
N TRP A 56 -2.64 -14.72 -8.84
CA TRP A 56 -1.81 -15.12 -9.97
C TRP A 56 -2.28 -14.53 -11.31
N ASP A 57 -3.43 -13.86 -11.33
CA ASP A 57 -3.88 -13.08 -12.49
C ASP A 57 -3.24 -11.69 -12.46
N PHE A 58 -2.12 -11.55 -13.18
CA PHE A 58 -1.37 -10.30 -13.29
C PHE A 58 -2.19 -9.12 -13.82
N ASN A 59 -3.31 -9.35 -14.51
CA ASN A 59 -4.18 -8.27 -14.95
C ASN A 59 -4.90 -7.58 -13.78
N GLN A 60 -5.01 -8.25 -12.63
CA GLN A 60 -5.63 -7.72 -11.42
C GLN A 60 -4.61 -7.05 -10.48
N HIS A 61 -3.32 -7.08 -10.81
CA HIS A 61 -2.28 -6.53 -9.94
C HIS A 61 -2.28 -5.01 -9.90
N LYS A 62 -2.81 -4.34 -10.93
CA LYS A 62 -3.14 -2.92 -10.81
C LYS A 62 -4.42 -2.78 -9.99
N VAL A 63 -4.28 -2.37 -8.74
CA VAL A 63 -5.38 -2.27 -7.79
C VAL A 63 -6.20 -1.01 -8.08
N THR A 64 -7.52 -1.18 -8.14
CA THR A 64 -8.45 -0.06 -8.24
C THR A 64 -8.72 0.48 -6.83
N ALA A 65 -8.37 1.74 -6.57
CA ALA A 65 -8.50 2.35 -5.23
C ALA A 65 -9.90 2.24 -4.61
N SER A 66 -10.97 2.32 -5.41
CA SER A 66 -12.35 2.20 -4.95
C SER A 66 -12.77 0.77 -4.59
N GLU A 67 -11.98 -0.23 -4.95
CA GLU A 67 -12.24 -1.65 -4.65
C GLU A 67 -11.52 -2.11 -3.37
N ILE A 68 -10.73 -1.24 -2.74
CA ILE A 68 -9.98 -1.56 -1.52
C ILE A 68 -10.93 -1.54 -0.31
N ASP A 69 -11.01 -2.67 0.40
CA ASP A 69 -11.68 -2.78 1.68
C ASP A 69 -10.69 -2.51 2.84
N PHE A 70 -10.58 -1.23 3.21
CA PHE A 70 -9.71 -0.80 4.30
C PHE A 70 -10.12 -1.38 5.67
N ALA A 71 -11.41 -1.69 5.88
CA ALA A 71 -11.88 -2.27 7.12
C ALA A 71 -11.42 -3.74 7.24
N ALA A 72 -11.58 -4.51 6.15
CA ALA A 72 -11.05 -5.87 6.07
C ALA A 72 -9.53 -5.90 6.23
N LEU A 73 -8.79 -5.01 5.55
CA LEU A 73 -7.33 -4.93 5.69
C LEU A 73 -6.90 -4.71 7.15
N ARG A 74 -7.56 -3.80 7.89
CA ARG A 74 -7.25 -3.56 9.30
C ARG A 74 -7.56 -4.77 10.16
N ALA A 75 -8.68 -5.44 9.92
CA ALA A 75 -9.08 -6.62 10.68
C ALA A 75 -8.12 -7.80 10.47
N GLU A 76 -7.66 -8.01 9.24
CA GLU A 76 -6.77 -9.13 8.89
C GLU A 76 -5.31 -8.88 9.31
N LEU A 77 -4.81 -7.64 9.23
CA LEU A 77 -3.40 -7.33 9.49
C LEU A 77 -3.09 -6.92 10.94
N ALA A 78 -4.05 -6.34 11.68
CA ALA A 78 -3.84 -5.98 13.09
C ALA A 78 -3.39 -7.13 14.01
N PRO A 79 -3.84 -8.39 13.86
CA PRO A 79 -3.43 -9.49 14.73
C PRO A 79 -2.07 -10.12 14.36
N LEU A 80 -1.43 -9.69 13.28
CA LEU A 80 -0.12 -10.22 12.86
C LEU A 80 1.02 -9.65 13.73
N GLU A 81 2.17 -10.32 13.74
CA GLU A 81 3.36 -9.92 14.52
C GLU A 81 3.79 -8.48 14.20
N ASP A 82 3.71 -8.08 12.93
CA ASP A 82 4.02 -6.72 12.44
C ASP A 82 2.78 -5.81 12.35
N GLY A 83 1.72 -6.09 13.11
CA GLY A 83 0.43 -5.41 13.01
C GLY A 83 0.50 -3.88 13.11
N GLU A 84 1.33 -3.31 13.98
CA GLU A 84 1.51 -1.86 14.08
C GLU A 84 2.10 -1.24 12.81
N GLN A 85 3.08 -1.91 12.19
CA GLN A 85 3.68 -1.47 10.94
C GLN A 85 2.66 -1.58 9.80
N HIS A 86 1.90 -2.67 9.75
CA HIS A 86 0.84 -2.84 8.77
C HIS A 86 -0.25 -1.77 8.89
N LEU A 87 -0.65 -1.38 10.09
CA LEU A 87 -1.61 -0.30 10.28
C LEU A 87 -1.10 1.05 9.73
N ARG A 88 0.19 1.35 9.89
CA ARG A 88 0.82 2.53 9.27
C ARG A 88 0.86 2.45 7.75
N ASP A 89 1.07 1.25 7.20
CA ASP A 89 1.01 1.01 5.76
C ASP A 89 -0.41 1.16 5.22
N ILE A 90 -1.45 0.76 5.98
CA ILE A 90 -2.85 1.01 5.62
C ILE A 90 -3.16 2.51 5.61
N ASP A 91 -2.72 3.26 6.62
CA ASP A 91 -2.93 4.71 6.68
C ASP A 91 -2.27 5.40 5.49
N ALA A 92 -1.07 4.97 5.12
CA ALA A 92 -0.38 5.45 3.93
C ALA A 92 -1.12 5.08 2.65
N LEU A 93 -1.51 3.81 2.48
CA LEU A 93 -2.28 3.33 1.33
C LEU A 93 -3.54 4.19 1.12
N GLN A 94 -4.27 4.47 2.20
CA GLN A 94 -5.48 5.28 2.17
C GLN A 94 -5.20 6.72 1.73
N ALA A 95 -4.14 7.35 2.27
CA ALA A 95 -3.75 8.70 1.88
C ALA A 95 -3.36 8.78 0.40
N PHE A 96 -2.60 7.81 -0.11
CA PHE A 96 -2.18 7.79 -1.51
C PHE A 96 -3.29 7.43 -2.49
N ALA A 97 -4.18 6.52 -2.10
CA ALA A 97 -5.37 6.16 -2.86
C ALA A 97 -6.28 7.38 -3.07
N ALA A 98 -6.49 8.19 -2.02
CA ALA A 98 -7.27 9.42 -2.11
C ALA A 98 -6.66 10.45 -3.08
N GLU A 99 -5.34 10.40 -3.28
CA GLU A 99 -4.57 11.32 -4.12
C GLU A 99 -4.33 10.79 -5.55
N GLY A 100 -4.92 9.63 -5.89
CA GLY A 100 -4.89 9.05 -7.24
C GLY A 100 -3.58 8.37 -7.62
N TYR A 101 -2.81 7.90 -6.64
CA TYR A 101 -1.59 7.13 -6.90
C TYR A 101 -1.93 5.76 -7.51
N ASP A 102 -1.04 5.28 -8.38
CA ASP A 102 -1.13 3.91 -8.88
C ASP A 102 -0.68 2.92 -7.79
N ILE A 103 -1.51 1.92 -7.54
CA ILE A 103 -1.28 0.87 -6.55
C ILE A 103 -1.10 -0.45 -7.30
N TYR A 104 -0.03 -1.16 -6.96
CA TYR A 104 0.31 -2.44 -7.56
C TYR A 104 0.48 -3.48 -6.45
N PHE A 105 -0.18 -4.62 -6.62
CA PHE A 105 0.03 -5.82 -5.83
C PHE A 105 1.13 -6.68 -6.47
N LEU A 106 2.05 -7.20 -5.65
CA LEU A 106 3.09 -8.11 -6.10
C LEU A 106 3.02 -9.37 -5.24
N PRO A 107 2.58 -10.52 -5.78
CA PRO A 107 2.59 -11.78 -5.03
C PRO A 107 4.05 -12.19 -4.77
N ASN A 108 4.41 -12.33 -3.48
CA ASN A 108 5.76 -12.68 -2.98
C ASN A 108 6.82 -11.56 -3.13
N GLY A 109 6.45 -10.31 -2.80
CA GLY A 109 7.33 -9.13 -2.87
C GLY A 109 8.78 -9.32 -2.40
#